data_AF-A0AAN8ECP5-F1
#
_entry.id   AF-A0AAN8ECP5-F1
#
_cell.length_a   1.000
_cell.length_b   1.000
_cell.length_c   1.000
_cell.angle_alpha   90.00
_cell.angle_beta   90.00
_cell.angle_gamma   90.00
#
_symmetry.space_group_name_H-M   'P 1'
#
loop_
_entity.id
_entity.type
_entity.pdbx_description
1 polymer ?
#
loop_
_entity_poly.entity_id
_entity_poly.type
_entity_poly.pdbx_seq_one_letter_code
_entity_poly.pdbx_strand_id
1 'polypeptide(L)'
;MDGISGGIAIWQAAETAIKTGEQLVLRYKAYKHANERLNDLILKIEGIWLKTTTQITIVRDLPKSQNSRLQDFQEECFRRLNIRLQTALVKFADLSGQDLAAGIDVSHLTIDAKFPKRLKYSLLEKQLKQVVGDLESWHSTFDPSWYLLARMQHDGVDTLVGSADEHHKDESVTVVKQIRELVQQRQSLQQDQKSLFVQPELLTDSRDIVKPTNLNLSTMRQTGKQVLLDTTTYPEGTDQRQAMNFVRGLARLLSSPEIPNLGLLQCLGVLRLNEDDGRTRQFQYIFGLPPQDSPPSSLRGLLSQPSPSLDAKFHLAKSLAKALTSLHAADFVHKNIRPETIIVLEDANKEKSIPYLVGFESLRPSEARSSLVSDMAWERNIYRHPSRQGLRPQEYYTMQHDIYSLGVCLLEIGLWSSFVEYTPGVRPGTSLPIANLLEKNNKREVANDIEALLVDMAKTKLPSKMGRTYTEVVLSSLACLDKDTDNVFTNSADLYDEDGIAIGVAFIENILMRLESISL
;
A
#
# COMPACT_ATOMS: atom_id res chain seq x y z
N MET A 1 1.77 33.50 6.59
CA MET A 1 2.54 33.87 5.38
C MET A 1 3.37 32.69 4.87
N ASP A 2 3.31 31.53 5.51
CA ASP A 2 4.21 30.39 5.28
C ASP A 2 3.86 29.57 4.02
N GLY A 3 2.59 29.54 3.60
CA GLY A 3 2.17 28.80 2.40
C GLY A 3 2.62 29.40 1.05
N ILE A 4 3.03 30.68 1.02
CA ILE A 4 3.59 31.27 -0.21
C ILE A 4 5.02 30.76 -0.43
N SER A 5 5.79 30.60 0.65
CA SER A 5 7.19 30.17 0.61
C SER A 5 7.34 28.69 0.23
N GLY A 6 6.55 27.78 0.82
CA GLY A 6 6.65 26.33 0.54
C GLY A 6 6.37 25.97 -0.91
N GLY A 7 5.30 26.55 -1.50
CA GLY A 7 4.98 26.31 -2.92
C GLY A 7 6.01 26.86 -3.92
N ILE A 8 6.86 27.83 -3.53
CA ILE A 8 7.97 28.30 -4.38
C ILE A 8 9.15 27.32 -4.28
N ALA A 9 9.42 26.79 -3.09
CA ALA A 9 10.52 25.87 -2.85
C ALA A 9 10.32 24.52 -3.56
N ILE A 10 9.12 23.93 -3.48
CA ILE A 10 8.80 22.69 -4.22
C ILE A 10 8.93 22.86 -5.74
N TRP A 11 8.49 24.01 -6.28
CA TRP A 11 8.59 24.33 -7.69
C TRP A 11 10.05 24.43 -8.15
N GLN A 12 10.89 25.14 -7.38
CA GLN A 12 12.32 25.29 -7.67
C GLN A 12 13.05 23.95 -7.56
N ALA A 13 12.73 23.14 -6.56
CA ALA A 13 13.31 21.81 -6.38
C ALA A 13 12.94 20.88 -7.55
N ALA A 14 11.68 20.92 -8.00
CA ALA A 14 11.18 20.17 -9.15
C ALA A 14 11.87 20.59 -10.45
N GLU A 15 11.95 21.90 -10.73
CA GLU A 15 12.59 22.42 -11.96
C GLU A 15 14.08 22.05 -12.01
N THR A 16 14.77 22.14 -10.87
CA THR A 16 16.17 21.74 -10.74
C THR A 16 16.33 20.24 -11.00
N ALA A 17 15.42 19.40 -10.51
CA ALA A 17 15.47 17.96 -10.70
C ALA A 17 15.29 17.59 -12.18
N ILE A 18 14.29 18.17 -12.84
CA ILE A 18 14.03 17.96 -14.27
C ILE A 18 15.27 18.34 -15.07
N LYS A 19 15.79 19.57 -14.91
CA LYS A 19 16.98 20.04 -15.65
C LYS A 19 18.19 19.15 -15.41
N THR A 20 18.43 18.76 -14.15
CA THR A 20 19.60 17.94 -13.79
C THR A 20 19.52 16.55 -14.40
N GLY A 21 18.36 15.88 -14.29
CA GLY A 21 18.22 14.52 -14.80
C GLY A 21 18.09 14.46 -16.32
N GLU A 22 17.52 15.47 -16.98
CA GLU A 22 17.59 15.60 -18.45
C GLU A 22 19.03 15.66 -18.94
N GLN A 23 19.87 16.46 -18.29
CA GLN A 23 21.30 16.50 -18.60
C GLN A 23 21.98 15.15 -18.35
N LEU A 24 21.61 14.43 -17.29
CA LEU A 24 22.14 13.11 -16.97
C LEU A 24 21.75 12.08 -18.05
N VAL A 25 20.48 12.05 -18.46
CA VAL A 25 19.98 11.16 -19.51
C VAL A 25 20.62 11.48 -20.85
N LEU A 26 20.74 12.76 -21.23
CA LEU A 26 21.43 13.17 -22.46
C LEU A 26 22.89 12.68 -22.48
N ARG A 27 23.58 12.75 -21.34
CA ARG A 27 24.95 12.25 -21.16
C ARG A 27 25.03 10.73 -21.33
N TYR A 28 24.07 9.98 -20.79
CA TYR A 28 24.03 8.53 -20.97
C TYR A 28 23.68 8.10 -22.38
N LYS A 29 22.77 8.82 -23.06
CA LYS A 29 22.44 8.62 -24.48
C LYS A 29 23.61 8.87 -25.42
N ALA A 30 24.54 9.74 -25.02
CA ALA A 30 25.72 10.04 -25.83
C ALA A 30 26.68 8.85 -25.96
N TYR A 31 26.57 7.79 -25.13
CA TYR A 31 27.44 6.63 -25.24
C TYR A 31 27.24 5.85 -26.53
N LYS A 32 28.31 5.75 -27.33
CA LYS A 32 28.39 4.94 -28.55
C LYS A 32 29.18 3.66 -28.28
N HIS A 33 28.85 2.57 -28.97
CA HIS A 33 29.53 1.27 -28.86
C HIS A 33 29.52 0.65 -27.45
N ALA A 34 28.55 1.00 -26.62
CA ALA A 34 28.27 0.31 -25.37
C ALA A 34 27.86 -1.16 -25.65
N ASN A 35 28.28 -2.08 -24.78
CA ASN A 35 27.83 -3.46 -24.87
C ASN A 35 26.34 -3.57 -24.50
N GLU A 36 25.72 -4.70 -24.83
CA GLU A 36 24.30 -4.97 -24.56
C GLU A 36 23.91 -4.63 -23.10
N ARG A 37 24.71 -5.07 -22.13
CA ARG A 37 24.45 -4.82 -20.71
C ARG A 37 24.43 -3.34 -20.32
N LEU A 38 25.32 -2.51 -20.88
CA LEU A 38 25.31 -1.07 -20.64
C LEU A 38 24.13 -0.40 -21.33
N ASN A 39 23.78 -0.83 -22.55
CA ASN A 39 22.60 -0.35 -23.25
C ASN A 39 21.32 -0.66 -22.47
N ASP A 40 21.20 -1.86 -21.89
CA ASP A 40 20.06 -2.24 -21.04
C ASP A 40 19.93 -1.32 -19.82
N LEU A 41 21.05 -1.01 -19.17
CA LEU A 41 21.06 -0.09 -18.01
C LEU A 41 20.70 1.34 -18.41
N ILE A 42 21.20 1.82 -19.56
CA ILE A 42 20.87 3.16 -20.08
C ILE A 42 19.37 3.21 -20.42
N LEU A 43 18.84 2.22 -21.13
CA LEU A 43 17.42 2.14 -21.47
C LEU A 43 16.55 2.08 -20.21
N LYS A 44 16.99 1.35 -19.18
CA LYS A 44 16.30 1.31 -17.88
C LYS A 44 16.29 2.68 -17.19
N ILE A 45 17.41 3.41 -17.19
CA ILE A 45 17.47 4.77 -16.66
C ILE A 45 16.52 5.70 -17.44
N GLU A 46 16.49 5.60 -18.77
CA GLU A 46 15.58 6.38 -19.61
C GLU A 46 14.12 6.12 -19.29
N GLY A 47 13.73 4.84 -19.18
CA GLY A 47 12.36 4.46 -18.84
C GLY A 47 11.94 4.96 -17.47
N ILE A 48 12.80 4.78 -16.45
CA ILE A 48 12.52 5.30 -15.11
C ILE A 48 12.44 6.83 -15.12
N TRP A 49 13.37 7.50 -15.81
CA TRP A 49 13.40 8.97 -15.87
C TRP A 49 12.19 9.57 -16.60
N LEU A 50 11.63 8.88 -17.60
CA LEU A 50 10.39 9.30 -18.26
C LEU A 50 9.23 9.35 -17.26
N LYS A 51 9.08 8.31 -16.43
CA LYS A 51 8.11 8.28 -15.33
C LYS A 51 8.39 9.37 -14.30
N THR A 52 9.64 9.48 -13.86
CA THR A 52 10.07 10.51 -12.91
C THR A 52 9.71 11.92 -13.39
N THR A 53 10.00 12.24 -14.66
CA THR A 53 9.73 13.56 -15.25
C THR A 53 8.24 13.87 -15.28
N THR A 54 7.41 12.88 -15.65
CA THR A 54 5.95 13.02 -15.69
C THR A 54 5.39 13.32 -14.30
N GLN A 55 5.77 12.53 -13.29
CA GLN A 55 5.32 12.73 -11.91
C GLN A 55 5.76 14.08 -11.33
N ILE A 56 7.03 14.47 -11.51
CA ILE A 56 7.55 15.76 -11.02
C ILE A 56 6.84 16.92 -11.71
N THR A 57 6.61 16.83 -13.01
CA THR A 57 5.93 17.88 -13.80
C THR A 57 4.51 18.11 -13.29
N ILE A 58 3.76 17.02 -13.07
CA ILE A 58 2.39 17.12 -12.54
C ILE A 58 2.41 17.76 -11.15
N VAL A 59 3.25 17.28 -10.22
CA VAL A 59 3.31 17.86 -8.86
C VAL A 59 3.76 19.33 -8.87
N ARG A 60 4.69 19.71 -9.76
CA ARG A 60 5.13 21.09 -9.93
C ARG A 60 3.99 22.01 -10.38
N ASP A 61 3.17 21.54 -11.31
CA ASP A 61 2.10 22.33 -11.94
C ASP A 61 0.79 22.26 -11.17
N LEU A 62 0.70 21.39 -10.16
CA LEU A 62 -0.45 21.33 -9.28
C LEU A 62 -0.64 22.64 -8.51
N PRO A 63 -1.89 23.11 -8.40
CA PRO A 63 -2.22 24.22 -7.53
C PRO A 63 -1.80 23.91 -6.09
N LYS A 64 -1.32 24.93 -5.38
CA LYS A 64 -0.82 24.78 -4.01
C LYS A 64 -1.88 24.06 -3.17
N SER A 65 -1.55 22.85 -2.71
CA SER A 65 -2.39 22.11 -1.79
C SER A 65 -2.54 22.88 -0.47
N GLN A 66 -3.66 22.70 0.21
CA GLN A 66 -3.84 23.23 1.58
C GLN A 66 -3.06 22.40 2.61
N ASN A 67 -2.60 21.20 2.22
CA ASN A 67 -1.83 20.31 3.08
C ASN A 67 -0.32 20.62 2.97
N SER A 68 0.19 21.40 3.93
CA SER A 68 1.62 21.75 4.03
C SER A 68 2.52 20.54 4.21
N ARG A 69 2.09 19.54 5.00
CA ARG A 69 2.88 18.33 5.28
C ARG A 69 3.16 17.51 4.02
N LEU A 70 2.19 17.38 3.12
CA LEU A 70 2.38 16.71 1.83
C LEU A 70 3.39 17.48 0.96
N GLN A 71 3.31 18.82 0.93
CA GLN A 71 4.25 19.64 0.17
C GLN A 71 5.67 19.52 0.71
N ASP A 72 5.85 19.64 2.03
CA ASP A 72 7.15 19.52 2.69
C ASP A 72 7.78 18.15 2.41
N PHE A 73 6.97 17.08 2.47
CA PHE A 73 7.41 15.73 2.13
C PHE A 73 7.85 15.60 0.67
N GLN A 74 7.05 16.11 -0.27
CA GLN A 74 7.36 16.07 -1.71
C GLN A 74 8.59 16.91 -2.05
N GLU A 75 8.74 18.10 -1.43
CA GLU A 75 9.92 18.94 -1.57
C GLU A 75 11.18 18.19 -1.10
N GLU A 76 11.13 17.55 0.07
CA GLU A 76 12.25 16.76 0.58
C GLU A 76 12.60 15.59 -0.35
N CYS A 77 11.60 14.94 -0.95
CA CYS A 77 11.81 13.92 -1.97
C CYS A 77 12.54 14.48 -3.21
N PHE A 78 12.13 15.65 -3.70
CA PHE A 78 12.80 16.31 -4.83
C PHE A 78 14.21 16.78 -4.48
N ARG A 79 14.43 17.28 -3.27
CA ARG A 79 15.75 17.67 -2.78
C ARG A 79 16.71 16.47 -2.71
N ARG A 80 16.25 15.32 -2.21
CA ARG A 80 17.04 14.07 -2.19
C ARG A 80 17.35 13.57 -3.60
N LEU A 81 16.38 13.63 -4.50
CA LEU A 81 16.60 13.28 -5.91
C LEU A 81 17.67 14.18 -6.53
N ASN A 82 17.56 15.49 -6.33
CA ASN A 82 18.55 16.47 -6.79
C ASN A 82 19.97 16.12 -6.32
N ILE A 83 20.15 15.81 -5.03
CA ILE A 83 21.45 15.41 -4.49
C ILE A 83 22.00 14.17 -5.19
N ARG A 84 21.15 13.15 -5.42
CA ARG A 84 21.55 11.90 -6.10
C ARG A 84 21.91 12.15 -7.57
N LEU A 85 21.10 12.92 -8.30
CA LEU A 85 21.36 13.28 -9.69
C LEU A 85 22.64 14.10 -9.85
N GLN A 86 22.85 15.11 -9.00
CA GLN A 86 24.08 15.91 -9.00
C GLN A 86 25.31 15.06 -8.66
N THR A 87 25.20 14.17 -7.69
CA THR A 87 26.27 13.21 -7.36
C THR A 87 26.59 12.31 -8.55
N ALA A 88 25.59 11.83 -9.29
CA ALA A 88 25.77 11.04 -10.50
C ALA A 88 26.45 11.85 -11.62
N LEU A 89 26.07 13.13 -11.79
CA LEU A 89 26.68 14.02 -12.77
C LEU A 89 28.16 14.31 -12.49
N VAL A 90 28.54 14.57 -11.23
CA VAL A 90 29.94 14.79 -10.85
C VAL A 90 30.76 13.53 -11.14
N LYS A 91 30.25 12.37 -10.69
CA LYS A 91 30.87 11.07 -10.95
C LYS A 91 31.01 10.74 -12.44
N PHE A 92 30.12 11.28 -13.29
CA PHE A 92 30.18 11.13 -14.73
C PHE A 92 31.22 12.08 -15.36
N ALA A 93 31.26 13.35 -14.94
CA ALA A 93 32.22 14.34 -15.43
C ALA A 93 33.68 13.87 -15.21
N ASP A 94 33.94 13.21 -14.09
CA ASP A 94 35.24 12.59 -13.80
C ASP A 94 35.63 11.47 -14.80
N LEU A 95 34.66 10.90 -15.54
CA LEU A 95 34.88 9.81 -16.48
C LEU A 95 34.95 10.24 -17.95
N SER A 96 34.32 11.36 -18.32
CA SER A 96 34.17 11.80 -19.70
C SER A 96 34.60 13.26 -19.88
N GLY A 97 35.90 13.49 -20.12
CA GLY A 97 36.42 14.80 -20.49
C GLY A 97 36.08 15.24 -21.93
N GLN A 98 34.87 14.97 -22.44
CA GLN A 98 34.53 15.06 -23.87
C GLN A 98 33.23 15.83 -24.17
N ASP A 99 33.18 16.40 -25.37
CA ASP A 99 32.02 17.12 -25.95
C ASP A 99 30.87 16.16 -26.26
N LEU A 100 29.69 16.41 -25.66
CA LEU A 100 28.49 15.59 -25.83
C LEU A 100 28.01 15.54 -27.29
N ALA A 101 28.25 16.60 -28.08
CA ALA A 101 27.74 16.69 -29.45
C ALA A 101 28.42 15.70 -30.41
N ALA A 102 29.65 15.29 -30.12
CA ALA A 102 30.37 14.29 -30.91
C ALA A 102 29.92 12.84 -30.60
N GLY A 103 29.20 12.65 -29.48
CA GLY A 103 28.97 11.34 -28.87
C GLY A 103 30.23 10.81 -28.17
N ILE A 104 30.02 10.08 -27.09
CA ILE A 104 31.08 9.56 -26.22
C ILE A 104 31.34 8.11 -26.61
N ASP A 105 32.44 7.86 -27.32
CA ASP A 105 32.86 6.50 -27.59
C ASP A 105 33.42 5.86 -26.31
N VAL A 106 32.73 4.84 -25.80
CA VAL A 106 33.12 4.13 -24.57
C VAL A 106 34.54 3.55 -24.69
N SER A 107 35.01 3.26 -25.91
CA SER A 107 36.36 2.75 -26.19
C SER A 107 37.47 3.80 -26.06
N HIS A 108 37.11 5.10 -26.08
CA HIS A 108 38.02 6.26 -26.04
C HIS A 108 37.90 7.12 -24.77
N LEU A 109 37.17 6.65 -23.73
CA LEU A 109 37.04 7.36 -22.45
C LEU A 109 38.39 7.70 -21.79
N THR A 110 38.67 9.00 -21.67
CA THR A 110 39.88 9.58 -21.07
C THR A 110 39.75 9.65 -19.55
N ILE A 111 39.97 8.51 -18.92
CA ILE A 111 40.35 8.43 -17.49
C ILE A 111 41.80 7.98 -17.48
N ASP A 112 42.62 8.65 -16.69
CA ASP A 112 44.06 8.46 -16.46
C ASP A 112 44.65 7.18 -17.07
N ALA A 113 45.74 7.33 -17.82
CA ALA A 113 46.42 6.31 -18.62
C ALA A 113 46.87 5.03 -17.87
N LYS A 114 46.59 4.91 -16.56
CA LYS A 114 46.98 3.82 -15.67
C LYS A 114 45.97 2.66 -15.58
N PHE A 115 44.73 2.79 -16.07
CA PHE A 115 43.70 1.75 -15.92
C PHE A 115 43.37 0.98 -17.21
N PRO A 116 43.30 -0.37 -17.17
CA PRO A 116 42.94 -1.18 -18.33
C PRO A 116 41.47 -0.99 -18.73
N LYS A 117 41.16 -1.09 -20.03
CA LYS A 117 39.81 -0.89 -20.59
C LYS A 117 38.70 -1.65 -19.85
N ARG A 118 38.96 -2.90 -19.42
CA ARG A 118 37.99 -3.72 -18.67
C ARG A 118 37.59 -3.13 -17.32
N LEU A 119 38.51 -2.46 -16.61
CA LEU A 119 38.18 -1.79 -15.35
C LEU A 119 37.28 -0.56 -15.58
N LYS A 120 37.44 0.13 -16.71
CA LYS A 120 36.63 1.31 -17.08
C LYS A 120 35.17 0.94 -17.35
N TYR A 121 34.95 -0.12 -18.12
CA TYR A 121 33.60 -0.65 -18.37
C TYR A 121 32.91 -1.09 -17.07
N SER A 122 33.64 -1.81 -16.21
CA SER A 122 33.12 -2.25 -14.91
C SER A 122 32.75 -1.06 -13.99
N LEU A 123 33.56 0.00 -14.00
CA LEU A 123 33.28 1.22 -13.23
C LEU A 123 32.02 1.94 -13.73
N LEU A 124 31.88 2.09 -15.05
CA LEU A 124 30.69 2.70 -15.66
C LEU A 124 29.43 1.86 -15.39
N GLU A 125 29.52 0.54 -15.55
CA GLU A 125 28.42 -0.38 -15.24
C GLU A 125 27.99 -0.25 -13.77
N LYS A 126 28.94 -0.16 -12.85
CA LYS A 126 28.67 0.06 -11.42
C LYS A 126 27.97 1.39 -11.17
N GLN A 127 28.37 2.46 -11.85
CA GLN A 127 27.73 3.77 -11.74
C GLN A 127 26.30 3.75 -12.28
N LEU A 128 26.07 3.18 -13.46
CA LEU A 128 24.71 3.08 -14.03
C LEU A 128 23.79 2.23 -13.14
N LYS A 129 24.28 1.11 -12.60
CA LYS A 129 23.55 0.32 -11.61
C LYS A 129 23.21 1.11 -10.35
N GLN A 130 24.15 1.94 -9.89
CA GLN A 130 23.90 2.84 -8.77
C GLN A 130 22.79 3.85 -9.11
N VAL A 131 22.81 4.48 -10.29
CA VAL A 131 21.77 5.42 -10.72
C VAL A 131 20.40 4.76 -10.84
N VAL A 132 20.33 3.56 -11.43
CA VAL A 132 19.10 2.76 -11.46
C VAL A 132 18.57 2.54 -10.05
N GLY A 133 19.41 2.04 -9.14
CA GLY A 133 19.01 1.81 -7.75
C GLY A 133 18.61 3.09 -7.01
N ASP A 134 19.29 4.21 -7.27
CA ASP A 134 18.99 5.51 -6.70
C ASP A 134 17.63 6.06 -7.17
N LEU A 135 17.28 5.87 -8.44
CA LEU A 135 15.97 6.24 -9.01
C LEU A 135 14.85 5.31 -8.53
N GLU A 136 15.08 4.00 -8.53
CA GLU A 136 14.11 3.02 -8.01
C GLU A 136 13.82 3.24 -6.52
N SER A 137 14.86 3.51 -5.73
CA SER A 137 14.74 3.87 -4.31
C SER A 137 13.95 5.17 -4.12
N TRP A 138 14.14 6.16 -5.00
CA TRP A 138 13.35 7.39 -4.97
C TRP A 138 11.88 7.11 -5.23
N HIS A 139 11.54 6.35 -6.27
CA HIS A 139 10.15 5.96 -6.56
C HIS A 139 9.50 5.19 -5.41
N SER A 140 10.21 4.24 -4.77
CA SER A 140 9.68 3.51 -3.61
C SER A 140 9.29 4.45 -2.46
N THR A 141 9.95 5.60 -2.35
CA THR A 141 9.68 6.63 -1.33
C THR A 141 8.61 7.63 -1.78
N PHE A 142 8.63 8.03 -3.06
CA PHE A 142 7.78 9.09 -3.59
C PHE A 142 6.39 8.60 -4.02
N ASP A 143 6.29 7.43 -4.67
CA ASP A 143 5.05 6.89 -5.23
C ASP A 143 3.89 6.83 -4.20
N PRO A 144 4.10 6.49 -2.92
CA PRO A 144 3.06 6.60 -1.89
C PRO A 144 2.41 7.99 -1.79
N SER A 145 3.21 9.06 -1.84
CA SER A 145 2.71 10.44 -1.82
C SER A 145 2.05 10.85 -3.14
N TRP A 146 2.50 10.26 -4.25
CA TRP A 146 1.87 10.40 -5.57
C TRP A 146 0.44 9.86 -5.58
N TYR A 147 0.20 8.70 -4.95
CA TYR A 147 -1.16 8.15 -4.86
C TYR A 147 -2.11 8.99 -4.00
N LEU A 148 -1.59 9.73 -3.00
CA LEU A 148 -2.41 10.65 -2.19
C LEU A 148 -3.00 11.81 -3.01
N LEU A 149 -2.43 12.12 -4.19
CA LEU A 149 -3.01 13.11 -5.11
C LEU A 149 -4.44 12.74 -5.54
N ALA A 150 -4.77 11.44 -5.56
CA ALA A 150 -6.12 10.99 -5.88
C ALA A 150 -7.17 11.46 -4.86
N ARG A 151 -6.75 11.80 -3.62
CA ARG A 151 -7.63 12.31 -2.56
C ARG A 151 -7.83 13.84 -2.61
N MET A 152 -6.98 14.56 -3.34
CA MET A 152 -7.05 16.03 -3.38
C MET A 152 -8.35 16.51 -4.02
N GLN A 153 -9.14 17.32 -3.32
CA GLN A 153 -10.37 17.92 -3.85
C GLN A 153 -10.06 19.15 -4.72
N HIS A 154 -9.37 18.94 -5.85
CA HIS A 154 -8.95 20.03 -6.74
C HIS A 154 -9.00 19.63 -8.24
N ASP A 155 -9.79 20.33 -9.05
CA ASP A 155 -10.01 20.03 -10.49
C ASP A 155 -8.73 20.10 -11.35
N GLY A 156 -7.73 20.87 -10.89
CA GLY A 156 -6.40 20.94 -11.50
C GLY A 156 -5.68 19.58 -11.59
N VAL A 157 -5.93 18.67 -10.64
CA VAL A 157 -5.36 17.31 -10.69
C VAL A 157 -5.96 16.53 -11.87
N ASP A 158 -7.27 16.62 -12.09
CA ASP A 158 -7.96 15.92 -13.18
C ASP A 158 -7.48 16.37 -14.54
N THR A 159 -7.28 17.68 -14.69
CA THR A 159 -6.78 18.27 -15.94
C THR A 159 -5.37 17.78 -16.25
N LEU A 160 -4.46 17.83 -15.26
CA LEU A 160 -3.06 17.45 -15.43
C LEU A 160 -2.90 15.94 -15.62
N VAL A 161 -3.52 15.13 -14.76
CA VAL A 161 -3.47 13.66 -14.84
C VAL A 161 -4.13 13.16 -16.12
N GLY A 162 -5.28 13.73 -16.51
CA GLY A 162 -5.95 13.40 -17.76
C GLY A 162 -5.09 13.70 -18.98
N SER A 163 -4.47 14.89 -19.02
CA SER A 163 -3.57 15.27 -20.11
C SER A 163 -2.34 14.36 -20.20
N ALA A 164 -1.73 14.00 -19.07
CA ALA A 164 -0.54 13.17 -19.04
C ALA A 164 -0.82 11.71 -19.47
N ASP A 165 -1.97 11.15 -19.07
CA ASP A 165 -2.40 9.81 -19.47
C ASP A 165 -2.57 9.70 -21.00
N GLU A 166 -3.18 10.72 -21.63
CA GLU A 166 -3.37 10.76 -23.09
C GLU A 166 -2.05 10.81 -23.87
N HIS A 167 -1.04 11.55 -23.35
CA HIS A 167 0.21 11.79 -24.06
C HIS A 167 1.29 10.72 -23.80
N HIS A 168 1.34 10.16 -22.59
CA HIS A 168 2.45 9.30 -22.17
C HIS A 168 2.06 7.86 -21.83
N LYS A 169 0.77 7.57 -21.55
CA LYS A 169 0.29 6.25 -21.07
C LYS A 169 1.17 5.65 -19.97
N ASP A 170 1.60 6.51 -19.04
CA ASP A 170 2.40 6.11 -17.89
C ASP A 170 1.51 5.36 -16.88
N GLU A 171 1.87 4.12 -16.57
CA GLU A 171 1.13 3.26 -15.64
C GLU A 171 0.83 3.94 -14.30
N SER A 172 1.78 4.72 -13.76
CA SER A 172 1.59 5.40 -12.48
C SER A 172 0.60 6.56 -12.55
N VAL A 173 0.46 7.19 -13.72
CA VAL A 173 -0.56 8.22 -13.98
C VAL A 173 -1.92 7.56 -14.17
N THR A 174 -1.98 6.45 -14.91
CA THR A 174 -3.21 5.68 -15.11
C THR A 174 -3.80 5.22 -13.79
N VAL A 175 -2.97 4.72 -12.87
CA VAL A 175 -3.38 4.31 -11.53
C VAL A 175 -3.98 5.48 -10.74
N VAL A 176 -3.32 6.64 -10.70
CA VAL A 176 -3.86 7.82 -9.98
C VAL A 176 -5.16 8.29 -10.61
N LYS A 177 -5.25 8.32 -11.94
CA LYS A 177 -6.48 8.65 -12.67
C LYS A 177 -7.63 7.73 -12.27
N GLN A 178 -7.39 6.42 -12.26
CA GLN A 178 -8.40 5.44 -11.88
C GLN A 178 -8.83 5.62 -10.42
N ILE A 179 -7.89 5.70 -9.47
CA ILE A 179 -8.20 5.92 -8.06
C ILE A 179 -9.03 7.20 -7.90
N ARG A 180 -8.69 8.27 -8.63
CA ARG A 180 -9.37 9.56 -8.58
C ARG A 180 -10.77 9.54 -9.18
N GLU A 181 -10.95 8.93 -10.34
CA GLU A 181 -12.27 8.70 -10.94
C GLU A 181 -13.18 7.93 -9.97
N LEU A 182 -12.62 6.96 -9.24
CA LEU A 182 -13.35 6.17 -8.24
C LEU A 182 -13.74 7.01 -7.01
N VAL A 183 -12.84 7.86 -6.52
CA VAL A 183 -13.12 8.80 -5.42
C VAL A 183 -14.22 9.79 -5.81
N GLN A 184 -14.16 10.36 -7.03
CA GLN A 184 -15.14 11.33 -7.53
C GLN A 184 -16.51 10.72 -7.83
N GLN A 185 -16.57 9.52 -8.42
CA GLN A 185 -17.81 8.78 -8.66
C GLN A 185 -18.52 8.38 -7.37
N ARG A 186 -17.80 8.30 -6.24
CA ARG A 186 -18.42 8.09 -4.92
C ARG A 186 -19.14 9.34 -4.43
N GLN A 187 -18.64 10.53 -4.80
CA GLN A 187 -19.24 11.82 -4.47
C GLN A 187 -20.42 12.15 -5.38
N SER A 188 -20.36 11.74 -6.67
CA SER A 188 -21.49 11.86 -7.60
C SER A 188 -22.35 10.58 -7.57
N LEU A 189 -23.49 10.62 -6.88
CA LEU A 189 -24.50 9.54 -6.89
C LEU A 189 -25.23 9.43 -8.25
N GLN A 190 -24.51 9.39 -9.38
CA GLN A 190 -25.10 9.33 -10.72
C GLN A 190 -25.24 7.90 -11.25
N GLN A 191 -26.31 7.74 -12.02
CA GLN A 191 -27.04 6.53 -12.35
C GLN A 191 -26.48 5.71 -13.51
N ASP A 192 -25.23 5.91 -13.95
CA ASP A 192 -24.78 5.25 -15.19
C ASP A 192 -24.40 3.76 -14.98
N GLN A 193 -25.17 2.92 -15.67
CA GLN A 193 -25.35 1.49 -15.43
C GLN A 193 -24.46 0.65 -16.36
N LYS A 194 -23.28 0.25 -15.88
CA LYS A 194 -22.84 -1.15 -16.08
C LYS A 194 -23.09 -1.89 -14.76
N SER A 195 -24.00 -2.85 -14.80
CA SER A 195 -24.24 -3.73 -13.65
C SER A 195 -23.04 -4.66 -13.50
N LEU A 196 -22.24 -4.47 -12.44
CA LEU A 196 -21.21 -5.43 -11.99
C LEU A 196 -21.83 -6.66 -11.30
N PHE A 197 -23.17 -6.67 -11.13
CA PHE A 197 -23.85 -7.86 -10.63
C PHE A 197 -23.91 -8.91 -11.71
N VAL A 198 -23.41 -10.10 -11.38
CA VAL A 198 -23.36 -11.23 -12.28
C VAL A 198 -24.27 -12.35 -11.78
N GLN A 199 -24.52 -13.34 -12.63
CA GLN A 199 -25.43 -14.44 -12.31
C GLN A 199 -24.67 -15.62 -11.68
N PRO A 200 -25.25 -16.36 -10.70
CA PRO A 200 -24.56 -17.45 -10.00
C PRO A 200 -24.07 -18.58 -10.89
N GLU A 201 -24.71 -18.82 -12.04
CA GLU A 201 -24.41 -19.93 -12.97
C GLU A 201 -23.00 -19.83 -13.60
N LEU A 202 -22.35 -18.67 -13.46
CA LEU A 202 -20.99 -18.42 -13.91
C LEU A 202 -19.92 -19.15 -13.09
N LEU A 203 -20.26 -19.65 -11.90
CA LEU A 203 -19.32 -20.29 -10.99
C LEU A 203 -19.56 -21.80 -10.87
N THR A 204 -18.47 -22.56 -10.68
CA THR A 204 -18.48 -23.99 -10.35
C THR A 204 -17.48 -24.30 -9.23
N ASP A 205 -17.62 -25.48 -8.63
CA ASP A 205 -16.62 -26.08 -7.75
C ASP A 205 -16.17 -25.18 -6.58
N SER A 206 -17.13 -24.71 -5.78
CA SER A 206 -16.85 -23.90 -4.59
C SER A 206 -16.26 -24.73 -3.45
N ARG A 207 -15.14 -24.28 -2.88
CA ARG A 207 -14.44 -24.89 -1.73
C ARG A 207 -14.02 -23.81 -0.75
N ASP A 208 -14.12 -24.07 0.54
CA ASP A 208 -13.57 -23.15 1.56
C ASP A 208 -12.03 -23.11 1.44
N ILE A 209 -11.40 -21.93 1.55
CA ILE A 209 -9.93 -21.84 1.63
C ILE A 209 -9.46 -22.43 2.96
N VAL A 210 -9.97 -21.88 4.07
CA VAL A 210 -9.78 -22.38 5.44
C VAL A 210 -10.92 -21.81 6.30
N LYS A 211 -11.60 -22.64 7.10
CA LYS A 211 -12.52 -22.15 8.15
C LYS A 211 -11.73 -21.56 9.32
N PRO A 212 -12.13 -20.42 9.90
CA PRO A 212 -13.43 -19.76 9.80
C PRO A 212 -13.38 -18.44 9.02
N THR A 213 -12.86 -18.47 7.79
CA THR A 213 -12.95 -17.30 6.91
C THR A 213 -14.27 -17.31 6.12
N ASN A 214 -14.76 -16.13 5.71
CA ASN A 214 -15.87 -15.99 4.77
C ASN A 214 -15.40 -16.11 3.30
N LEU A 215 -14.25 -16.74 3.10
CA LEU A 215 -13.53 -16.80 1.84
C LEU A 215 -13.61 -18.19 1.22
N ASN A 216 -14.00 -18.24 -0.05
CA ASN A 216 -14.15 -19.46 -0.81
C ASN A 216 -13.35 -19.39 -2.11
N LEU A 217 -12.79 -20.51 -2.56
CA LEU A 217 -12.31 -20.64 -3.94
C LEU A 217 -13.42 -21.20 -4.79
N SER A 218 -13.53 -20.68 -6.01
CA SER A 218 -14.42 -21.22 -7.04
C SER A 218 -13.73 -21.13 -8.39
N THR A 219 -14.36 -21.70 -9.42
CA THR A 219 -13.86 -21.68 -10.79
C THR A 219 -14.88 -21.00 -11.68
N MET A 220 -14.43 -20.08 -12.54
CA MET A 220 -15.28 -19.49 -13.56
C MET A 220 -15.59 -20.52 -14.65
N ARG A 221 -16.86 -20.85 -14.85
CA ARG A 221 -17.32 -21.86 -15.81
C ARG A 221 -16.83 -21.62 -17.24
N GLN A 222 -16.82 -20.35 -17.67
CA GLN A 222 -16.50 -19.99 -19.05
C GLN A 222 -15.00 -20.07 -19.38
N THR A 223 -14.14 -19.77 -18.39
CA THR A 223 -12.69 -19.62 -18.61
C THR A 223 -11.87 -20.72 -17.94
N GLY A 224 -12.46 -21.47 -17.01
CA GLY A 224 -11.75 -22.42 -16.16
C GLY A 224 -10.81 -21.78 -15.14
N LYS A 225 -10.80 -20.45 -15.02
CA LYS A 225 -9.90 -19.73 -14.10
C LYS A 225 -10.41 -19.79 -12.67
N GLN A 226 -9.50 -20.00 -11.72
CA GLN A 226 -9.82 -19.91 -10.30
C GLN A 226 -10.08 -18.46 -9.88
N VAL A 227 -11.05 -18.28 -8.99
CA VAL A 227 -11.44 -17.00 -8.40
C VAL A 227 -11.61 -17.16 -6.90
N LEU A 228 -11.34 -16.07 -6.18
CA LEU A 228 -11.61 -15.94 -4.77
C LEU A 228 -12.98 -15.29 -4.58
N LEU A 229 -13.80 -15.88 -3.73
CA LEU A 229 -15.11 -15.36 -3.34
C LEU A 229 -15.03 -14.83 -1.92
N ASP A 230 -15.52 -13.62 -1.72
CA ASP A 230 -15.57 -12.96 -0.40
C ASP A 230 -17.01 -12.62 -0.04
N THR A 231 -17.54 -13.33 0.96
CA THR A 231 -18.94 -13.20 1.38
C THR A 231 -19.08 -12.14 2.47
N THR A 232 -19.87 -11.10 2.17
CA THR A 232 -20.21 -10.05 3.13
C THR A 232 -21.70 -10.13 3.50
N THR A 233 -21.99 -9.96 4.79
CA THR A 233 -23.36 -9.99 5.33
C THR A 233 -23.62 -8.68 6.05
N TYR A 234 -24.64 -7.94 5.62
CA TYR A 234 -25.07 -6.72 6.31
C TYR A 234 -26.09 -7.03 7.41
N PRO A 235 -26.04 -6.33 8.56
CA PRO A 235 -26.97 -6.54 9.67
C PRO A 235 -28.46 -6.42 9.29
N GLU A 236 -29.29 -7.13 10.06
CA GLU A 236 -30.74 -7.00 10.03
C GLU A 236 -31.14 -5.58 10.49
N GLY A 237 -31.27 -4.66 9.53
CA GLY A 237 -31.64 -3.26 9.79
C GLY A 237 -30.96 -2.26 8.86
N THR A 238 -29.85 -2.63 8.21
CA THR A 238 -29.19 -1.77 7.22
C THR A 238 -30.09 -1.51 6.02
N ASP A 239 -30.28 -0.27 5.58
CA ASP A 239 -31.08 -0.01 4.37
C ASP A 239 -30.52 -0.75 3.14
N GLN A 240 -31.41 -1.39 2.36
CA GLN A 240 -31.00 -2.22 1.22
C GLN A 240 -30.35 -1.40 0.11
N ARG A 241 -30.87 -0.19 -0.17
CA ARG A 241 -30.28 0.68 -1.20
C ARG A 241 -28.90 1.14 -0.76
N GLN A 242 -28.75 1.45 0.53
CA GLN A 242 -27.48 1.82 1.11
C GLN A 242 -26.45 0.67 0.99
N ALA A 243 -26.79 -0.54 1.45
CA ALA A 243 -25.94 -1.73 1.31
C ALA A 243 -25.53 -1.96 -0.16
N MET A 244 -26.48 -1.87 -1.09
CA MET A 244 -26.21 -2.06 -2.50
C MET A 244 -25.34 -0.95 -3.12
N ASN A 245 -25.49 0.31 -2.67
CA ASN A 245 -24.63 1.40 -3.10
C ASN A 245 -23.18 1.21 -2.66
N PHE A 246 -22.96 0.66 -1.45
CA PHE A 246 -21.61 0.31 -1.00
C PHE A 246 -20.99 -0.80 -1.81
N VAL A 247 -21.74 -1.88 -2.01
CA VAL A 247 -21.28 -3.04 -2.75
C VAL A 247 -20.89 -2.65 -4.16
N ARG A 248 -21.70 -1.82 -4.83
CA ARG A 248 -21.35 -1.23 -6.13
C ARG A 248 -20.12 -0.35 -6.06
N GLY A 249 -20.02 0.53 -5.05
CA GLY A 249 -18.88 1.43 -4.89
C GLY A 249 -17.56 0.66 -4.76
N LEU A 250 -17.52 -0.34 -3.89
CA LEU A 250 -16.32 -1.16 -3.68
C LEU A 250 -16.02 -2.06 -4.89
N ALA A 251 -17.02 -2.69 -5.49
CA ALA A 251 -16.81 -3.51 -6.68
C ALA A 251 -16.24 -2.70 -7.84
N ARG A 252 -16.73 -1.46 -8.04
CA ARG A 252 -16.17 -0.53 -9.04
C ARG A 252 -14.74 -0.15 -8.69
N LEU A 253 -14.49 0.19 -7.43
CA LEU A 253 -13.16 0.54 -6.93
C LEU A 253 -12.12 -0.52 -7.32
N LEU A 254 -12.50 -1.78 -7.16
CA LEU A 254 -11.61 -2.91 -7.37
C LEU A 254 -11.70 -3.48 -8.79
N SER A 255 -12.52 -2.94 -9.70
CA SER A 255 -12.76 -3.56 -11.02
C SER A 255 -11.64 -3.38 -12.04
N SER A 256 -10.74 -2.41 -11.83
CA SER A 256 -9.64 -2.14 -12.76
C SER A 256 -8.61 -3.29 -12.79
N PRO A 257 -8.08 -3.65 -13.98
CA PRO A 257 -7.03 -4.67 -14.12
C PRO A 257 -5.68 -4.25 -13.51
N GLU A 258 -5.50 -2.99 -13.13
CA GLU A 258 -4.25 -2.47 -12.52
C GLU A 258 -4.27 -2.57 -10.98
N ILE A 259 -5.43 -2.83 -10.38
CA ILE A 259 -5.60 -2.99 -8.92
C ILE A 259 -4.66 -4.05 -8.29
N PRO A 260 -4.34 -5.18 -8.94
CA PRO A 260 -3.30 -6.11 -8.48
C PRO A 260 -1.94 -5.48 -8.21
N ASN A 261 -1.52 -4.47 -8.99
CA ASN A 261 -0.23 -3.80 -8.81
C ASN A 261 -0.18 -2.97 -7.50
N LEU A 262 -1.36 -2.71 -6.92
CA LEU A 262 -1.53 -2.01 -5.67
C LEU A 262 -1.62 -2.93 -4.44
N GLY A 263 -1.51 -4.25 -4.61
CA GLY A 263 -1.66 -5.22 -3.52
C GLY A 263 -3.12 -5.52 -3.14
N LEU A 264 -4.05 -5.29 -4.07
CA LEU A 264 -5.48 -5.55 -3.93
C LEU A 264 -5.94 -6.50 -5.06
N LEU A 265 -6.98 -7.31 -4.87
CA LEU A 265 -7.46 -8.19 -5.93
C LEU A 265 -8.47 -7.48 -6.84
N GLN A 266 -8.39 -7.77 -8.15
CA GLN A 266 -9.36 -7.25 -9.11
C GLN A 266 -10.75 -7.86 -8.87
N CYS A 267 -11.76 -7.03 -8.64
CA CYS A 267 -13.16 -7.45 -8.59
C CYS A 267 -13.72 -7.66 -10.01
N LEU A 268 -14.04 -8.91 -10.32
CA LEU A 268 -14.63 -9.32 -11.61
C LEU A 268 -16.15 -9.16 -11.63
N GLY A 269 -16.78 -9.06 -10.46
CA GLY A 269 -18.22 -8.91 -10.32
C GLY A 269 -18.70 -9.21 -8.89
N VAL A 270 -20.01 -9.09 -8.71
CA VAL A 270 -20.68 -9.36 -7.43
C VAL A 270 -21.88 -10.27 -7.64
N LEU A 271 -22.05 -11.25 -6.75
CA LEU A 271 -23.27 -12.03 -6.62
C LEU A 271 -24.12 -11.47 -5.47
N ARG A 272 -25.43 -11.46 -5.69
CA ARG A 272 -26.39 -11.26 -4.60
C ARG A 272 -26.90 -12.62 -4.16
N LEU A 273 -26.74 -12.92 -2.89
CA LEU A 273 -27.15 -14.20 -2.31
C LEU A 273 -28.53 -14.04 -1.67
N ASN A 274 -29.35 -15.09 -1.75
CA ASN A 274 -30.65 -15.21 -1.09
C ASN A 274 -31.64 -14.07 -1.43
N GLU A 275 -31.76 -13.69 -2.71
CA GLU A 275 -32.69 -12.62 -3.12
C GLU A 275 -34.15 -12.87 -2.71
N ASP A 276 -34.54 -14.14 -2.61
CA ASP A 276 -35.92 -14.60 -2.40
C ASP A 276 -36.43 -14.42 -0.96
N ASP A 277 -35.53 -14.29 0.04
CA ASP A 277 -35.94 -14.22 1.44
C ASP A 277 -36.34 -12.81 1.91
N GLY A 278 -36.02 -11.77 1.10
CA GLY A 278 -36.28 -10.36 1.38
C GLY A 278 -35.68 -9.81 2.69
N ARG A 279 -34.90 -10.63 3.41
CA ARG A 279 -34.46 -10.38 4.79
C ARG A 279 -32.94 -10.38 4.91
N THR A 280 -32.25 -11.24 4.16
CA THR A 280 -30.79 -11.29 4.18
C THR A 280 -30.20 -10.38 3.10
N ARG A 281 -29.21 -9.58 3.52
CA ARG A 281 -28.46 -8.66 2.65
C ARG A 281 -27.06 -9.21 2.48
N GLN A 282 -26.99 -10.37 1.85
CA GLN A 282 -25.73 -11.07 1.60
C GLN A 282 -25.27 -10.82 0.17
N PHE A 283 -23.99 -10.48 0.06
CA PHE A 283 -23.33 -10.25 -1.22
C PHE A 283 -22.02 -11.03 -1.23
N GLN A 284 -21.57 -11.41 -2.42
CA GLN A 284 -20.32 -12.11 -2.59
C GLN A 284 -19.52 -11.45 -3.70
N TYR A 285 -18.36 -10.90 -3.36
CA TYR A 285 -17.44 -10.36 -4.35
C TYR A 285 -16.69 -11.50 -5.03
N ILE A 286 -16.50 -11.39 -6.34
CA ILE A 286 -15.70 -12.31 -7.14
C ILE A 286 -14.39 -11.61 -7.44
N PHE A 287 -13.30 -12.12 -6.88
CA PHE A 287 -11.95 -11.60 -7.06
C PHE A 287 -11.14 -12.50 -8.00
N GLY A 288 -10.54 -11.89 -9.02
CA GLY A 288 -9.59 -12.54 -9.91
C GLY A 288 -8.30 -12.83 -9.17
N LEU A 289 -7.83 -14.07 -9.22
CA LEU A 289 -6.52 -14.45 -8.72
C LEU A 289 -5.48 -14.32 -9.85
N PRO A 290 -4.33 -13.69 -9.60
CA PRO A 290 -3.17 -13.74 -10.49
C PRO A 290 -2.78 -15.19 -10.84
N PRO A 291 -1.95 -15.41 -11.88
CA PRO A 291 -1.38 -16.75 -12.10
C PRO A 291 -0.56 -17.20 -10.88
N GLN A 292 -0.85 -18.38 -10.35
CA GLN A 292 -0.10 -18.98 -9.23
C GLN A 292 0.09 -20.49 -9.41
N ASP A 293 1.22 -21.01 -8.91
CA ASP A 293 1.55 -22.44 -8.94
C ASP A 293 1.11 -23.18 -7.66
N SER A 294 0.85 -22.46 -6.56
CA SER A 294 0.35 -23.00 -5.30
C SER A 294 -1.03 -22.43 -4.95
N PRO A 295 -1.87 -23.18 -4.22
CA PRO A 295 -3.17 -22.67 -3.80
C PRO A 295 -3.02 -21.47 -2.85
N PRO A 296 -3.90 -20.46 -2.94
CA PRO A 296 -3.86 -19.31 -2.03
C PRO A 296 -4.05 -19.76 -0.58
N SER A 297 -3.30 -19.14 0.33
CA SER A 297 -3.41 -19.37 1.76
C SER A 297 -3.73 -18.06 2.47
N SER A 298 -4.46 -18.09 3.59
CA SER A 298 -4.55 -16.92 4.45
C SER A 298 -3.24 -16.71 5.21
N LEU A 299 -2.96 -15.49 5.64
CA LEU A 299 -1.83 -15.22 6.52
C LEU A 299 -1.94 -16.06 7.81
N ARG A 300 -3.15 -16.31 8.33
CA ARG A 300 -3.38 -17.21 9.46
C ARG A 300 -2.87 -18.63 9.18
N GLY A 301 -3.17 -19.17 8.00
CA GLY A 301 -2.69 -20.48 7.58
C GLY A 301 -1.16 -20.50 7.45
N LEU A 302 -0.61 -19.44 6.87
CA LEU A 302 0.84 -19.30 6.67
C LEU A 302 1.62 -19.17 8.00
N LEU A 303 1.09 -18.43 8.98
CA LEU A 303 1.69 -18.31 10.32
C LEU A 303 1.71 -19.63 11.11
N SER A 304 0.94 -20.62 10.67
CA SER A 304 0.95 -21.97 11.26
C SER A 304 2.02 -22.88 10.64
N GLN A 305 2.72 -22.42 9.59
CA GLN A 305 3.81 -23.14 8.93
C GLN A 305 5.18 -22.73 9.53
N PRO A 306 6.26 -23.48 9.25
CA PRO A 306 7.60 -23.11 9.69
C PRO A 306 7.98 -21.68 9.30
N SER A 307 8.72 -21.01 10.18
CA SER A 307 9.17 -19.65 9.94
C SER A 307 10.01 -19.57 8.66
N PRO A 308 9.68 -18.65 7.73
CA PRO A 308 10.49 -18.41 6.54
C PRO A 308 11.73 -17.59 6.92
N SER A 309 12.53 -17.27 5.91
CA SER A 309 13.67 -16.36 6.05
C SER A 309 13.24 -14.99 6.58
N LEU A 310 14.19 -14.28 7.17
CA LEU A 310 13.96 -12.92 7.64
C LEU A 310 13.59 -11.98 6.47
N ASP A 311 14.20 -12.19 5.31
CA ASP A 311 13.91 -11.44 4.08
C ASP A 311 12.45 -11.58 3.65
N ALA A 312 11.92 -12.80 3.69
CA ALA A 312 10.53 -13.09 3.34
C ALA A 312 9.55 -12.39 4.31
N LYS A 313 9.88 -12.32 5.61
CA LYS A 313 9.06 -11.60 6.60
C LYS A 313 9.05 -10.10 6.32
N PHE A 314 10.21 -9.51 6.04
CA PHE A 314 10.28 -8.09 5.69
C PHE A 314 9.55 -7.79 4.39
N HIS A 315 9.68 -8.66 3.38
CA HIS A 315 8.95 -8.51 2.14
C HIS A 315 7.43 -8.54 2.37
N LEU A 316 6.94 -9.53 3.12
CA LEU A 316 5.52 -9.65 3.47
C LEU A 316 5.01 -8.41 4.21
N ALA A 317 5.75 -7.92 5.20
CA ALA A 317 5.42 -6.71 5.96
C ALA A 317 5.39 -5.45 5.07
N LYS A 318 6.41 -5.24 4.23
CA LYS A 318 6.49 -4.12 3.28
C LYS A 318 5.31 -4.14 2.30
N SER A 319 5.04 -5.30 1.71
CA SER A 319 3.95 -5.45 0.73
C SER A 319 2.58 -5.23 1.37
N LEU A 320 2.36 -5.69 2.60
CA LEU A 320 1.11 -5.46 3.33
C LEU A 320 0.91 -3.97 3.65
N ALA A 321 1.96 -3.27 4.10
CA ALA A 321 1.90 -1.83 4.34
C ALA A 321 1.61 -1.04 3.06
N LYS A 322 2.20 -1.44 1.92
CA LYS A 322 1.92 -0.84 0.60
C LYS A 322 0.47 -1.03 0.17
N ALA A 323 -0.07 -2.24 0.35
CA ALA A 323 -1.48 -2.52 0.05
C ALA A 323 -2.43 -1.61 0.85
N LEU A 324 -2.11 -1.37 2.13
CA LEU A 324 -2.89 -0.45 2.96
C LEU A 324 -2.78 1.00 2.48
N THR A 325 -1.58 1.47 2.11
CA THR A 325 -1.40 2.81 1.53
C THR A 325 -2.28 3.01 0.31
N SER A 326 -2.29 2.04 -0.62
CA SER A 326 -3.10 2.13 -1.83
C SER A 326 -4.60 2.21 -1.53
N LEU A 327 -5.06 1.41 -0.57
CA LEU A 327 -6.46 1.41 -0.14
C LEU A 327 -6.85 2.75 0.50
N HIS A 328 -5.98 3.28 1.36
CA HIS A 328 -6.17 4.58 2.00
C HIS A 328 -6.12 5.72 0.98
N ALA A 329 -5.24 5.67 -0.04
CA ALA A 329 -5.21 6.62 -1.14
C ALA A 329 -6.52 6.63 -1.95
N ALA A 330 -7.25 5.50 -1.99
CA ALA A 330 -8.53 5.37 -2.65
C ALA A 330 -9.76 5.77 -1.79
N ASP A 331 -9.53 6.51 -0.71
CA ASP A 331 -10.55 6.92 0.25
C ASP A 331 -11.32 5.74 0.88
N PHE A 332 -10.67 4.59 1.00
CA PHE A 332 -11.25 3.40 1.60
C PHE A 332 -10.56 3.04 2.92
N VAL A 333 -11.35 2.62 3.89
CA VAL A 333 -10.90 2.14 5.20
C VAL A 333 -11.39 0.70 5.32
N HIS A 334 -10.48 -0.24 5.57
CA HIS A 334 -10.71 -1.67 5.47
C HIS A 334 -11.61 -2.22 6.57
N LYS A 335 -11.42 -1.76 7.81
CA LYS A 335 -12.22 -2.09 9.00
C LYS A 335 -12.10 -3.50 9.58
N ASN A 336 -11.31 -4.35 8.92
CA ASN A 336 -11.24 -5.77 9.24
C ASN A 336 -9.89 -6.36 8.78
N ILE A 337 -8.80 -5.65 9.01
CA ILE A 337 -7.45 -6.15 8.70
C ILE A 337 -7.07 -7.16 9.79
N ARG A 338 -6.86 -8.41 9.40
CA ARG A 338 -6.47 -9.52 10.28
C ARG A 338 -5.90 -10.67 9.45
N PRO A 339 -5.18 -11.63 10.05
CA PRO A 339 -4.56 -12.73 9.30
C PRO A 339 -5.53 -13.58 8.47
N GLU A 340 -6.81 -13.61 8.81
CA GLU A 340 -7.88 -14.28 8.07
C GLU A 340 -8.31 -13.53 6.80
N THR A 341 -8.09 -12.23 6.74
CA THR A 341 -8.52 -11.33 5.66
C THR A 341 -7.34 -10.85 4.80
N ILE A 342 -6.19 -11.47 4.98
CA ILE A 342 -4.99 -11.28 4.17
C ILE A 342 -4.75 -12.60 3.46
N ILE A 343 -4.95 -12.62 2.14
CA ILE A 343 -4.62 -13.77 1.29
C ILE A 343 -3.19 -13.60 0.79
N VAL A 344 -2.39 -14.63 0.97
CA VAL A 344 -0.99 -14.67 0.53
C VAL A 344 -0.89 -15.62 -0.65
N LEU A 345 -0.39 -15.09 -1.77
CA LEU A 345 -0.04 -15.86 -2.95
C LEU A 345 1.48 -16.01 -2.99
N GLU A 346 1.96 -17.21 -3.27
CA GLU A 346 3.37 -17.41 -3.59
C GLU A 346 3.59 -17.17 -5.08
N ASP A 347 4.67 -16.46 -5.42
CA ASP A 347 5.14 -16.34 -6.79
C ASP A 347 5.53 -17.73 -7.36
N ALA A 348 5.59 -17.87 -8.68
CA ALA A 348 5.89 -19.13 -9.39
C ALA A 348 7.18 -19.80 -8.90
N ASN A 349 8.19 -19.00 -8.54
CA ASN A 349 9.46 -19.49 -8.01
C ASN A 349 9.44 -19.76 -6.48
N LYS A 350 8.32 -19.51 -5.79
CA LYS A 350 8.15 -19.56 -4.32
C LYS A 350 9.13 -18.69 -3.52
N GLU A 351 9.80 -17.74 -4.18
CA GLU A 351 10.76 -16.85 -3.54
C GLU A 351 10.08 -15.66 -2.84
N LYS A 352 8.85 -15.32 -3.25
CA LYS A 352 8.12 -14.16 -2.75
C LYS A 352 6.68 -14.51 -2.40
N SER A 353 6.27 -14.09 -1.21
CA SER A 353 4.90 -14.14 -0.73
C SER A 353 4.27 -12.76 -0.90
N ILE A 354 3.23 -12.65 -1.73
CA ILE A 354 2.53 -11.40 -2.02
C ILE A 354 1.20 -11.40 -1.25
N PRO A 355 1.02 -10.49 -0.27
CA PRO A 355 -0.23 -10.35 0.46
C PRO A 355 -1.24 -9.50 -0.34
N TYR A 356 -2.50 -9.90 -0.27
CA TYR A 356 -3.65 -9.18 -0.81
C TYR A 356 -4.70 -8.99 0.28
N LEU A 357 -5.19 -7.76 0.42
CA LEU A 357 -6.28 -7.43 1.35
C LEU A 357 -7.63 -7.84 0.76
N VAL A 358 -8.43 -8.55 1.55
CA VAL A 358 -9.80 -9.02 1.23
C VAL A 358 -10.68 -8.92 2.48
N GLY A 359 -11.94 -9.35 2.46
CA GLY A 359 -12.78 -9.34 3.66
C GLY A 359 -13.19 -7.93 4.09
N PHE A 360 -13.40 -7.04 3.12
CA PHE A 360 -13.77 -5.65 3.34
C PHE A 360 -15.13 -5.55 4.05
N GLU A 361 -15.11 -5.12 5.32
CA GLU A 361 -16.34 -4.86 6.07
C GLU A 361 -16.79 -3.42 5.85
N SER A 362 -18.06 -3.21 5.49
CA SER A 362 -18.60 -1.86 5.28
C SER A 362 -19.73 -1.55 6.26
N LEU A 363 -19.48 -0.58 7.14
CA LEU A 363 -20.50 0.23 7.81
C LEU A 363 -20.18 1.73 7.55
N ARG A 364 -21.14 2.55 7.10
CA ARG A 364 -20.93 4.01 6.87
C ARG A 364 -20.74 4.74 8.21
N PRO A 365 -19.94 5.81 8.25
CA PRO A 365 -19.87 6.72 9.39
C PRO A 365 -21.20 7.45 9.69
N SER A 366 -21.96 7.85 8.66
CA SER A 366 -23.13 8.74 8.85
C SER A 366 -24.32 8.12 9.58
N GLU A 367 -24.38 6.79 9.72
CA GLU A 367 -25.50 6.07 10.37
C GLU A 367 -25.04 5.04 11.42
N ALA A 368 -23.76 5.07 11.82
CA ALA A 368 -23.22 4.20 12.88
C ALA A 368 -23.79 4.50 14.29
N ARG A 369 -24.75 5.42 14.43
CA ARG A 369 -25.52 5.55 15.68
C ARG A 369 -26.46 4.36 15.92
N SER A 370 -26.88 3.64 14.88
CA SER A 370 -27.91 2.58 14.98
C SER A 370 -27.45 1.16 14.58
N SER A 371 -26.22 0.96 14.11
CA SER A 371 -25.67 -0.39 13.88
C SER A 371 -24.31 -0.58 14.56
N LEU A 372 -24.31 -0.35 15.88
CA LEU A 372 -23.29 -0.84 16.81
C LEU A 372 -23.52 -2.34 17.03
N VAL A 373 -23.39 -3.16 15.98
CA VAL A 373 -23.47 -4.62 16.16
C VAL A 373 -22.23 -5.02 16.97
N SER A 374 -22.49 -5.32 18.23
CA SER A 374 -21.52 -5.77 19.21
C SER A 374 -20.98 -7.14 18.79
N ASP A 375 -19.86 -7.15 18.08
CA ASP A 375 -19.10 -8.37 17.84
C ASP A 375 -18.16 -8.60 19.04
N MET A 376 -18.59 -9.48 19.94
CA MET A 376 -17.84 -9.82 21.16
C MET A 376 -16.80 -10.93 20.92
N ALA A 377 -16.58 -11.34 19.66
CA ALA A 377 -15.56 -12.31 19.29
C ALA A 377 -14.17 -11.75 19.60
N TRP A 378 -13.55 -12.27 20.66
CA TRP A 378 -12.26 -11.80 21.14
C TRP A 378 -11.18 -11.96 20.06
N GLU A 379 -11.27 -13.03 19.27
CA GLU A 379 -10.33 -13.39 18.20
C GLU A 379 -10.35 -12.42 17.00
N ARG A 380 -11.38 -11.56 16.92
CA ARG A 380 -11.46 -10.45 15.98
C ARG A 380 -11.09 -9.14 16.68
N ASN A 381 -11.49 -8.98 17.95
CA ASN A 381 -11.26 -7.76 18.72
C ASN A 381 -9.79 -7.50 19.06
N ILE A 382 -8.92 -8.52 19.15
CA ILE A 382 -7.47 -8.27 19.34
C ILE A 382 -6.83 -7.46 18.20
N TYR A 383 -7.46 -7.41 17.01
CA TYR A 383 -7.03 -6.61 15.86
C TYR A 383 -7.69 -5.24 15.81
N ARG A 384 -8.63 -4.93 16.71
CA ARG A 384 -9.36 -3.66 16.76
C ARG A 384 -8.86 -2.84 17.93
N HIS A 385 -8.64 -1.55 17.72
CA HIS A 385 -8.24 -0.65 18.79
C HIS A 385 -9.26 -0.66 19.95
N PRO A 386 -8.83 -0.57 21.23
CA PRO A 386 -9.73 -0.66 22.38
C PRO A 386 -10.89 0.34 22.38
N SER A 387 -10.74 1.53 21.80
CA SER A 387 -11.84 2.51 21.65
C SER A 387 -13.01 1.99 20.80
N ARG A 388 -12.78 0.95 20.00
CA ARG A 388 -13.75 0.30 19.11
C ARG A 388 -14.23 -1.06 19.59
N GLN A 389 -13.78 -1.53 20.75
CA GLN A 389 -14.23 -2.79 21.34
C GLN A 389 -15.46 -2.58 22.24
N GLY A 390 -16.30 -3.63 22.34
CA GLY A 390 -17.45 -3.68 23.24
C GLY A 390 -18.77 -3.20 22.64
N LEU A 391 -19.79 -3.06 23.50
CA LEU A 391 -21.20 -2.83 23.12
C LEU A 391 -21.49 -1.43 22.54
N ARG A 392 -20.61 -0.47 22.82
CA ARG A 392 -20.73 0.93 22.36
C ARG A 392 -19.36 1.46 21.97
N PRO A 393 -18.89 1.17 20.74
CA PRO A 393 -17.72 1.83 20.17
C PRO A 393 -17.78 3.35 20.39
N GLN A 394 -16.69 3.93 20.88
CA GLN A 394 -16.65 5.34 21.31
C GLN A 394 -16.38 6.30 20.13
N GLU A 395 -15.75 5.80 19.07
CA GLU A 395 -15.22 6.62 17.97
C GLU A 395 -15.65 6.07 16.61
N TYR A 396 -15.69 6.89 15.57
CA TYR A 396 -15.88 6.42 14.20
C TYR A 396 -14.61 5.72 13.69
N TYR A 397 -14.76 4.82 12.71
CA TYR A 397 -13.61 4.16 12.11
C TYR A 397 -12.85 5.16 11.22
N THR A 398 -11.54 5.25 11.42
CA THR A 398 -10.60 6.12 10.69
C THR A 398 -9.45 5.31 10.14
N MET A 399 -8.58 5.91 9.33
CA MET A 399 -7.37 5.23 8.82
C MET A 399 -6.46 4.73 9.96
N GLN A 400 -6.35 5.46 11.07
CA GLN A 400 -5.55 5.02 12.23
C GLN A 400 -6.03 3.68 12.82
N HIS A 401 -7.32 3.38 12.74
CA HIS A 401 -7.82 2.10 13.21
C HIS A 401 -7.34 0.93 12.34
N ASP A 402 -7.19 1.14 11.02
CA ASP A 402 -6.53 0.16 10.15
C ASP A 402 -5.02 0.08 10.44
N ILE A 403 -4.37 1.21 10.78
CA ILE A 403 -2.95 1.24 11.17
C ILE A 403 -2.72 0.41 12.45
N TYR A 404 -3.61 0.52 13.44
CA TYR A 404 -3.58 -0.34 14.63
C TYR A 404 -3.65 -1.82 14.24
N SER A 405 -4.65 -2.19 13.43
CA SER A 405 -4.84 -3.58 12.96
C SER A 405 -3.62 -4.10 12.20
N LEU A 406 -3.00 -3.25 11.37
CA LEU A 406 -1.74 -3.55 10.69
C LEU A 406 -0.63 -3.80 11.72
N GLY A 407 -0.51 -2.98 12.76
CA GLY A 407 0.47 -3.15 13.84
C GLY A 407 0.40 -4.53 14.50
N VAL A 408 -0.82 -5.01 14.80
CA VAL A 408 -1.03 -6.36 15.35
C VAL A 408 -0.61 -7.44 14.35
N CYS A 409 -0.96 -7.30 13.06
CA CYS A 409 -0.53 -8.24 12.01
C CYS A 409 0.99 -8.25 11.82
N LEU A 410 1.64 -7.08 11.84
CA LEU A 410 3.09 -6.94 11.73
C LEU A 410 3.80 -7.57 12.93
N LEU A 411 3.21 -7.50 14.13
CA LEU A 411 3.71 -8.19 15.31
C LEU A 411 3.67 -9.72 15.11
N GLU A 412 2.55 -10.27 14.63
CA GLU A 412 2.47 -11.71 14.31
C GLU A 412 3.46 -12.14 13.24
N ILE A 413 3.63 -11.35 12.16
CA ILE A 413 4.63 -11.61 11.11
C ILE A 413 6.04 -11.61 11.69
N GLY A 414 6.37 -10.62 12.53
CA GLY A 414 7.70 -10.49 13.11
C GLY A 414 8.05 -11.61 14.09
N LEU A 415 7.08 -12.02 14.91
CA LEU A 415 7.22 -13.16 15.81
C LEU A 415 7.13 -14.50 15.08
N TRP A 416 6.50 -14.50 13.91
CA TRP A 416 6.04 -15.66 13.15
C TRP A 416 5.27 -16.64 14.02
N SER A 417 4.23 -16.13 14.67
CA SER A 417 3.39 -16.92 15.56
C SER A 417 1.96 -16.44 15.48
N SER A 418 1.03 -17.38 15.29
CA SER A 418 -0.40 -17.10 15.28
C SER A 418 -0.91 -16.76 16.68
N PHE A 419 -1.65 -15.65 16.79
CA PHE A 419 -2.32 -15.25 18.03
C PHE A 419 -3.68 -15.91 18.25
N VAL A 420 -4.26 -16.51 17.22
CA VAL A 420 -5.52 -17.25 17.28
C VAL A 420 -5.32 -18.63 16.67
N GLU A 421 -5.82 -19.66 17.35
CA GLU A 421 -5.88 -21.03 16.85
C GLU A 421 -7.34 -21.48 16.77
N TYR A 422 -7.70 -22.23 15.74
CA TYR A 422 -9.09 -22.67 15.50
C TYR A 422 -9.32 -24.18 15.69
N THR A 423 -8.26 -24.97 15.85
CA THR A 423 -8.32 -26.43 15.99
C THR A 423 -7.72 -26.86 17.33
N PRO A 424 -8.48 -27.51 18.24
CA PRO A 424 -9.83 -28.08 18.07
C PRO A 424 -11.01 -27.11 18.30
N GLY A 425 -10.74 -25.84 18.59
CA GLY A 425 -11.73 -24.77 18.75
C GLY A 425 -11.02 -23.43 18.84
N VAL A 426 -11.78 -22.33 18.88
CA VAL A 426 -11.22 -20.97 18.96
C VAL A 426 -10.51 -20.77 20.30
N ARG A 427 -9.19 -20.60 20.28
CA ARG A 427 -8.38 -20.36 21.49
C ARG A 427 -7.24 -19.38 21.21
N PRO A 428 -6.74 -18.67 22.26
CA PRO A 428 -5.52 -17.89 22.13
C PRO A 428 -4.35 -18.79 21.72
N GLY A 429 -3.54 -18.29 20.79
CA GLY A 429 -2.30 -18.95 20.39
C GLY A 429 -1.32 -19.00 21.55
N THR A 430 -0.44 -20.00 21.55
CA THR A 430 0.53 -20.23 22.64
C THR A 430 1.42 -19.02 22.95
N SER A 431 1.65 -18.15 21.97
CA SER A 431 2.46 -16.94 22.11
C SER A 431 1.73 -15.73 22.72
N LEU A 432 0.39 -15.78 22.81
CA LEU A 432 -0.48 -14.71 23.30
C LEU A 432 -1.24 -15.17 24.57
N PRO A 433 -0.68 -14.96 25.78
CA PRO A 433 -1.21 -15.50 27.03
C PRO A 433 -2.38 -14.66 27.59
N ILE A 434 -3.50 -14.59 26.86
CA ILE A 434 -4.66 -13.76 27.22
C ILE A 434 -5.83 -14.52 27.86
N ALA A 435 -5.74 -15.84 28.02
CA ALA A 435 -6.85 -16.67 28.51
C ALA A 435 -7.47 -16.12 29.81
N ASN A 436 -6.64 -15.78 30.80
CA ASN A 436 -7.10 -15.23 32.09
C ASN A 436 -7.70 -13.81 31.95
N LEU A 437 -7.27 -13.03 30.95
CA LEU A 437 -7.83 -11.70 30.71
C LEU A 437 -9.25 -11.81 30.15
N LEU A 438 -9.50 -12.77 29.25
CA LEU A 438 -10.81 -12.96 28.62
C LEU A 438 -11.93 -13.30 29.63
N GLU A 439 -11.58 -13.90 30.76
CA GLU A 439 -12.49 -14.25 31.86
C GLU A 439 -12.98 -13.02 32.66
N LYS A 440 -12.31 -11.87 32.55
CA LYS A 440 -12.73 -10.66 33.27
C LYS A 440 -14.08 -10.14 32.74
N ASN A 441 -14.89 -9.61 33.66
CA ASN A 441 -16.20 -9.02 33.37
C ASN A 441 -16.09 -7.68 32.64
N ASN A 442 -15.09 -6.86 32.98
CA ASN A 442 -14.93 -5.53 32.40
C ASN A 442 -14.23 -5.61 31.04
N LYS A 443 -15.02 -5.69 29.96
CA LYS A 443 -14.49 -5.85 28.60
C LYS A 443 -13.63 -4.68 28.11
N ARG A 444 -13.81 -3.47 28.66
CA ARG A 444 -12.94 -2.32 28.36
C ARG A 444 -11.57 -2.47 29.00
N GLU A 445 -11.53 -2.91 30.25
CA GLU A 445 -10.27 -3.23 30.93
C GLU A 445 -9.53 -4.35 30.19
N VAL A 446 -10.24 -5.40 29.76
CA VAL A 446 -9.65 -6.47 28.94
C VAL A 446 -9.03 -5.95 27.65
N ALA A 447 -9.73 -5.06 26.94
CA ALA A 447 -9.22 -4.48 25.70
C ALA A 447 -7.90 -3.73 25.91
N ASN A 448 -7.84 -2.90 26.95
CA ASN A 448 -6.64 -2.14 27.31
C ASN A 448 -5.50 -3.04 27.81
N ASP A 449 -5.81 -4.08 28.60
CA ASP A 449 -4.82 -5.04 29.09
C ASP A 449 -4.20 -5.84 27.93
N ILE A 450 -5.00 -6.22 26.94
CA ILE A 450 -4.53 -6.92 25.73
C ILE A 450 -3.64 -5.98 24.91
N GLU A 451 -4.05 -4.73 24.70
CA GLU A 451 -3.23 -3.73 24.01
C GLU A 451 -1.87 -3.53 24.70
N ALA A 452 -1.87 -3.36 26.02
CA ALA A 452 -0.64 -3.22 26.81
C ALA A 452 0.26 -4.46 26.67
N LEU A 453 -0.32 -5.66 26.64
CA LEU A 453 0.41 -6.90 26.40
C LEU A 453 1.01 -6.96 25.00
N LEU A 454 0.27 -6.55 23.95
CA LEU A 454 0.78 -6.51 22.57
C LEU A 454 1.96 -5.54 22.45
N VAL A 455 1.88 -4.38 23.10
CA VAL A 455 2.97 -3.39 23.18
C VAL A 455 4.18 -3.97 23.93
N ASP A 456 3.98 -4.64 25.06
CA ASP A 456 5.05 -5.29 25.82
C ASP A 456 5.73 -6.39 24.99
N MET A 457 4.95 -7.23 24.30
CA MET A 457 5.47 -8.26 23.39
C MET A 457 6.29 -7.65 22.27
N ALA A 458 5.84 -6.54 21.67
CA ALA A 458 6.62 -5.82 20.67
C ALA A 458 7.96 -5.33 21.24
N LYS A 459 7.95 -4.68 22.41
CA LYS A 459 9.17 -4.15 23.07
C LYS A 459 10.16 -5.24 23.46
N THR A 460 9.68 -6.37 23.99
CA THR A 460 10.54 -7.40 24.60
C THR A 460 10.99 -8.47 23.60
N LYS A 461 10.17 -8.79 22.58
CA LYS A 461 10.42 -9.94 21.69
C LYS A 461 10.84 -9.56 20.27
N LEU A 462 10.42 -8.43 19.72
CA LEU A 462 10.77 -8.05 18.34
C LEU A 462 12.23 -7.60 18.15
N PRO A 463 12.91 -6.91 19.09
CA PRO A 463 14.26 -6.40 18.83
C PRO A 463 15.26 -7.49 18.46
N SER A 464 15.16 -8.66 19.08
CA SER A 464 16.04 -9.81 18.82
C SER A 464 15.63 -10.63 17.59
N LYS A 465 14.41 -10.45 17.06
CA LYS A 465 13.86 -11.21 15.93
C LYS A 465 13.86 -10.43 14.61
N MET A 466 13.54 -9.14 14.67
CA MET A 466 13.31 -8.28 13.50
C MET A 466 14.14 -6.98 13.55
N GLY A 467 14.89 -6.73 14.63
CA GLY A 467 15.67 -5.53 14.80
C GLY A 467 14.87 -4.32 15.31
N ARG A 468 15.60 -3.23 15.58
CA ARG A 468 15.06 -2.02 16.22
C ARG A 468 14.07 -1.28 15.33
N THR A 469 14.42 -1.04 14.06
CA THR A 469 13.57 -0.29 13.13
C THR A 469 12.19 -0.92 12.94
N TYR A 470 12.12 -2.26 12.77
CA TYR A 470 10.85 -2.96 12.67
C TYR A 470 10.03 -2.87 13.96
N THR A 471 10.71 -2.97 15.12
CA THR A 471 10.06 -2.82 16.43
C THR A 471 9.42 -1.45 16.58
N GLU A 472 10.15 -0.38 16.21
CA GLU A 472 9.62 0.99 16.25
C GLU A 472 8.41 1.19 15.34
N VAL A 473 8.40 0.55 14.16
CA VAL A 473 7.23 0.57 13.25
C VAL A 473 6.01 -0.07 13.91
N VAL A 474 6.17 -1.25 14.50
CA VAL A 474 5.07 -1.96 15.18
C VAL A 474 4.55 -1.14 16.36
N LEU A 475 5.44 -0.58 17.18
CA LEU A 475 5.07 0.26 18.30
C LEU A 475 4.33 1.53 17.87
N SER A 476 4.81 2.20 16.82
CA SER A 476 4.15 3.39 16.27
C SER A 476 2.77 3.07 15.72
N SER A 477 2.59 1.85 15.17
CA SER A 477 1.30 1.38 14.67
C SER A 477 0.32 1.08 15.81
N LEU A 478 0.77 0.38 16.86
CA LEU A 478 -0.07 0.05 18.02
C LEU A 478 -0.46 1.29 18.82
N ALA A 479 0.44 2.28 18.91
CA ALA A 479 0.20 3.52 19.62
C ALA A 479 -0.50 4.59 18.77
N CYS A 480 -0.85 4.35 17.50
CA CYS A 480 -1.27 5.42 16.57
C CYS A 480 -2.54 6.20 16.95
N LEU A 481 -3.27 5.76 17.98
CA LEU A 481 -4.48 6.41 18.51
C LEU A 481 -4.29 6.91 19.96
N ASP A 482 -3.12 6.70 20.56
CA ASP A 482 -2.81 7.15 21.92
C ASP A 482 -2.74 8.69 21.99
N LYS A 483 -3.26 9.26 23.08
CA LYS A 483 -3.29 10.73 23.28
C LYS A 483 -2.00 11.29 23.90
N ASP A 484 -0.93 10.50 23.94
CA ASP A 484 0.35 10.89 24.51
C ASP A 484 1.05 11.93 23.64
N THR A 485 1.66 12.95 24.24
CA THR A 485 2.22 14.16 23.59
C THR A 485 3.33 13.94 22.55
N ASP A 486 3.88 12.73 22.47
CA ASP A 486 4.93 12.36 21.49
C ASP A 486 4.40 11.51 20.32
N ASN A 487 3.10 11.22 20.27
CA ASN A 487 2.50 10.43 19.21
C ASN A 487 2.31 11.22 17.90
N VAL A 488 3.01 10.77 16.86
CA VAL A 488 3.02 11.39 15.52
C VAL A 488 1.69 11.27 14.78
N PHE A 489 0.80 10.37 15.21
CA PHE A 489 -0.52 10.14 14.61
C PHE A 489 -1.68 10.85 15.31
N THR A 490 -1.45 11.52 16.44
CA THR A 490 -2.50 12.22 17.21
C THR A 490 -2.20 13.68 17.59
N ASN A 491 -0.94 14.15 17.52
CA ASN A 491 -0.54 15.44 18.12
C ASN A 491 -0.36 16.67 17.22
N SER A 492 -0.62 16.61 15.91
CA SER A 492 -0.71 17.86 15.15
C SER A 492 -2.16 18.24 14.92
N ALA A 493 -2.50 19.51 15.19
CA ALA A 493 -3.75 20.13 14.76
C ALA A 493 -3.94 19.97 13.22
N ASP A 494 -2.85 19.69 12.50
CA ASP A 494 -2.77 19.46 11.06
C ASP A 494 -3.12 18.01 10.62
N LEU A 495 -3.38 17.06 11.54
CA LEU A 495 -3.72 15.67 11.19
C LEU A 495 -5.20 15.41 10.92
N TYR A 496 -6.07 16.36 11.24
CA TYR A 496 -7.51 16.27 10.98
C TYR A 496 -7.85 17.12 9.75
N ASP A 497 -7.30 16.75 8.60
CA ASP A 497 -7.72 17.31 7.31
C ASP A 497 -8.96 16.59 6.78
N GLU A 498 -9.87 17.33 6.14
CA GLU A 498 -11.14 16.78 5.63
C GLU A 498 -10.93 15.65 4.60
N ASP A 499 -9.79 15.70 3.90
CA ASP A 499 -9.40 14.73 2.88
C ASP A 499 -8.50 13.61 3.41
N GLY A 500 -8.10 13.60 4.69
CA GLY A 500 -7.30 12.54 5.30
C GLY A 500 -5.86 12.40 4.78
N ILE A 501 -5.36 13.36 4.00
CA ILE A 501 -4.04 13.31 3.39
C ILE A 501 -2.94 13.35 4.46
N ALA A 502 -3.10 14.13 5.53
CA ALA A 502 -2.11 14.31 6.58
C ALA A 502 -1.81 13.00 7.33
N ILE A 503 -2.87 12.22 7.61
CA ILE A 503 -2.72 10.88 8.21
C ILE A 503 -2.02 9.94 7.22
N GLY A 504 -2.35 10.03 5.92
CA GLY A 504 -1.66 9.31 4.85
C GLY A 504 -0.16 9.61 4.82
N VAL A 505 0.24 10.89 4.89
CA VAL A 505 1.65 11.31 4.94
C VAL A 505 2.32 10.81 6.22
N ALA A 506 1.65 10.91 7.37
CA ALA A 506 2.17 10.38 8.63
C ALA A 506 2.44 8.87 8.55
N PHE A 507 1.55 8.11 7.89
CA PHE A 507 1.73 6.69 7.66
C PHE A 507 2.95 6.41 6.76
N ILE A 508 3.10 7.17 5.67
CA ILE A 508 4.25 7.06 4.77
C ILE A 508 5.55 7.27 5.54
N GLU A 509 5.65 8.37 6.30
CA GLU A 509 6.87 8.77 6.99
C GLU A 509 7.27 7.79 8.11
N ASN A 510 6.30 7.35 8.91
CA ASN A 510 6.57 6.64 10.16
C ASN A 510 6.46 5.11 10.02
N ILE A 511 5.73 4.60 9.04
CA ILE A 511 5.56 3.16 8.82
C ILE A 511 6.29 2.75 7.55
N LEU A 512 5.86 3.27 6.40
CA LEU A 512 6.30 2.74 5.11
C LEU A 512 7.78 3.01 4.84
N MET A 513 8.24 4.25 4.98
CA MET A 513 9.66 4.59 4.77
C MET A 513 10.58 3.86 5.75
N ARG A 514 10.15 3.69 7.00
CA ARG A 514 10.93 2.97 8.01
C ARG A 514 11.04 1.49 7.66
N LEU A 515 9.96 0.85 7.21
CA LEU A 515 10.02 -0.51 6.69
C LEU A 515 10.95 -0.60 5.49
N GLU A 516 10.80 0.29 4.50
CA GLU A 516 11.65 0.33 3.29
C GLU A 516 13.14 0.53 3.62
N SER A 517 13.47 1.32 4.65
CA SER A 517 14.84 1.57 5.10
C SER A 517 15.55 0.33 5.67
N ILE A 518 14.80 -0.74 5.99
CA ILE A 518 15.37 -2.01 6.39
C ILE A 518 16.01 -2.65 5.15
N SER A 519 17.30 -2.37 4.98
CA SER A 519 18.20 -3.04 4.06
C SER A 519 18.65 -4.38 4.66
N LEU A 520 18.64 -5.42 3.83
CA LEU A 520 19.04 -6.78 4.17
C LEU A 520 20.51 -7.02 3.80
#